data_AF-A0AAV4DCT9-F1
#
_entry.id   AF-A0AAV4DCT9-F1
#
_cell.length_a   1.000
_cell.length_b   1.000
_cell.length_c   1.000
_cell.angle_alpha   90.00
_cell.angle_beta   90.00
_cell.angle_gamma   90.00
#
_symmetry.space_group_name_H-M   'P 1'
#
loop_
_entity.id
_entity.type
_entity.pdbx_description
1 polymer ?
#
loop_
_entity_poly.entity_id
_entity_poly.type
_entity_poly.pdbx_seq_one_letter_code
_entity_poly.pdbx_strand_id
1 'polypeptide(L)'
;MSINIEPTSKNTSKTDKNSHLLLTQLYPEKDIFKNLTEPYYNTIKDEGFPINSTYFQLAEAEISTIPENFILSGSNICEKDIPSILFIIPSVAKSDAAKERLDIRKTWALKFYDTKWRQSSTTRLAFFFGGSRLKPEDLQALKNESATFGDIMVGDFVDSYSNLSLKMATTITWVARNCPSIKAAIKVDMDTFVNVNLLLGLIEKVPVSTYPHYVLGCQHAAIHPPAERKGVWEVPASVYPFDKFPRYVYGHSYVISGPALKKMAESFPHFPIVPNEDAFVTGIMAVTLNITRYYHKSFATLLEKRTFCKMTNNFYVTTLVKKEDRGKLWNSFKTGECIDEEL
;
A
#
# COMPACT_ATOMS: atom_id res chain seq x y z
N MET A 1 36.77 -28.04 -55.71
CA MET A 1 37.15 -27.12 -54.62
C MET A 1 35.89 -26.74 -53.87
N SER A 2 35.65 -27.45 -52.77
CA SER A 2 34.51 -27.24 -51.89
C SER A 2 34.89 -26.18 -50.87
N ILE A 3 34.09 -25.13 -50.71
CA ILE A 3 34.28 -24.12 -49.67
C ILE A 3 33.15 -24.29 -48.66
N ASN A 4 33.56 -24.75 -47.47
CA ASN A 4 32.77 -24.87 -46.25
C ASN A 4 32.25 -23.50 -45.81
N ILE A 5 30.96 -23.42 -45.50
CA ILE A 5 30.37 -22.34 -44.71
C ILE A 5 30.06 -22.94 -43.34
N GLU A 6 30.89 -22.61 -42.36
CA GLU A 6 30.61 -22.88 -40.94
C GLU A 6 29.49 -21.95 -40.44
N PRO A 7 28.57 -22.44 -39.58
CA PRO A 7 27.55 -21.61 -38.97
C PRO A 7 28.12 -20.88 -37.75
N THR A 8 28.12 -19.55 -37.80
CA THR A 8 28.49 -18.68 -36.68
C THR A 8 27.59 -18.90 -35.48
N SER A 9 28.24 -19.09 -34.35
CA SER A 9 27.73 -19.38 -33.01
C SER A 9 26.67 -18.40 -32.51
N LYS A 10 25.66 -18.98 -31.84
CA LYS A 10 24.67 -18.37 -30.95
C LYS A 10 25.30 -17.31 -30.04
N ASN A 11 24.85 -16.06 -30.18
CA ASN A 11 25.07 -15.03 -29.16
C ASN A 11 23.86 -15.09 -28.21
N THR A 12 24.04 -15.81 -27.09
CA THR A 12 23.07 -15.89 -26.00
C THR A 12 22.81 -14.52 -25.43
N SER A 13 21.51 -14.21 -25.27
CA SER A 13 20.97 -13.01 -24.65
C SER A 13 21.70 -12.66 -23.35
N LYS A 14 22.24 -11.44 -23.27
CA LYS A 14 22.54 -10.76 -22.02
C LYS A 14 21.21 -10.56 -21.28
N THR A 15 20.84 -11.53 -20.46
CA THR A 15 19.75 -11.41 -19.50
C THR A 15 20.19 -10.49 -18.35
N ASP A 16 19.29 -9.57 -18.03
CA ASP A 16 19.22 -8.67 -16.88
C ASP A 16 20.08 -9.04 -15.66
N LYS A 17 21.30 -8.50 -15.61
CA LYS A 17 22.09 -8.43 -14.38
C LYS A 17 21.87 -7.13 -13.59
N ASN A 18 21.01 -6.23 -14.06
CA ASN A 18 20.76 -4.92 -13.42
C ASN A 18 19.52 -4.88 -12.50
N SER A 19 18.73 -5.94 -12.40
CA SER A 19 17.58 -6.00 -11.48
C SER A 19 17.95 -6.44 -10.05
N HIS A 20 19.19 -6.89 -9.83
CA HIS A 20 19.64 -7.46 -8.55
C HIS A 20 20.37 -6.50 -7.60
N LEU A 21 20.50 -5.22 -7.95
CA LEU A 21 21.29 -4.24 -7.21
C LEU A 21 20.41 -3.15 -6.58
N LEU A 22 19.56 -3.48 -5.60
CA LEU A 22 18.67 -2.48 -4.99
C LEU A 22 18.44 -2.58 -3.47
N LEU A 23 19.10 -3.50 -2.75
CA LEU A 23 18.88 -3.68 -1.30
C LEU A 23 20.11 -3.40 -0.40
N THR A 24 21.25 -3.00 -0.93
CA THR A 24 22.55 -3.10 -0.20
C THR A 24 23.05 -1.86 0.54
N GLN A 25 22.25 -0.81 0.80
CA GLN A 25 22.83 0.44 1.34
C GLN A 25 22.14 1.09 2.55
N LEU A 26 21.53 0.33 3.47
CA LEU A 26 21.04 0.97 4.72
C LEU A 26 21.40 0.27 6.04
N TYR A 27 21.80 -1.01 6.06
CA TYR A 27 22.22 -1.69 7.29
C TYR A 27 23.30 -2.74 6.93
N PRO A 28 24.33 -2.94 7.78
CA PRO A 28 25.41 -3.88 7.49
C PRO A 28 24.83 -5.27 7.23
N GLU A 29 25.44 -6.01 6.29
CA GLU A 29 25.10 -7.33 5.73
C GLU A 29 24.59 -8.38 6.75
N LYS A 30 23.43 -8.12 7.35
CA LYS A 30 22.64 -9.10 8.07
C LYS A 30 21.58 -9.54 7.09
N ASP A 31 21.45 -10.85 6.92
CA ASP A 31 20.30 -11.45 6.28
C ASP A 31 19.02 -10.83 6.89
N ILE A 32 18.40 -9.90 6.16
CA ILE A 32 17.25 -9.13 6.63
C ILE A 32 16.05 -10.04 6.89
N PHE A 33 16.03 -11.23 6.29
CA PHE A 33 15.00 -12.23 6.46
C PHE A 33 15.28 -13.26 7.55
N LYS A 34 16.42 -13.18 8.25
CA LYS A 34 16.82 -14.17 9.27
C LYS A 34 15.72 -14.51 10.27
N ASN A 35 14.88 -13.53 10.61
CA ASN A 35 13.79 -13.67 11.58
C ASN A 35 12.40 -13.77 10.94
N LEU A 36 12.29 -13.76 9.61
CA LEU A 36 11.06 -14.09 8.90
C LEU A 36 11.07 -15.57 8.51
N THR A 37 10.03 -16.29 8.94
CA THR A 37 9.87 -17.71 8.63
C THR A 37 9.25 -17.92 7.25
N GLU A 38 9.84 -18.79 6.44
CA GLU A 38 9.20 -19.29 5.23
C GLU A 38 7.93 -20.13 5.55
N PRO A 39 6.94 -20.18 4.64
CA PRO A 39 6.90 -19.48 3.36
C PRO A 39 6.65 -17.97 3.54
N TYR A 40 7.35 -17.15 2.75
CA TYR A 40 7.21 -15.69 2.79
C TYR A 40 5.81 -15.19 2.37
N TYR A 41 5.01 -16.08 1.76
CA TYR A 41 3.61 -15.82 1.41
C TYR A 41 2.77 -17.07 1.62
N ASN A 42 1.55 -16.84 2.09
CA ASN A 42 0.48 -17.80 2.00
C ASN A 42 -0.67 -17.19 1.21
N THR A 43 -1.41 -18.00 0.47
CA THR A 43 -2.57 -17.52 -0.31
C THR A 43 -3.83 -17.55 0.53
N ILE A 44 -4.61 -16.48 0.48
CA ILE A 44 -5.94 -16.40 1.08
C ILE A 44 -6.95 -17.08 0.14
N LYS A 45 -7.76 -18.00 0.68
CA LYS A 45 -8.85 -18.67 -0.03
C LYS A 45 -10.19 -18.43 0.65
N ASP A 46 -11.25 -18.21 -0.13
CA ASP A 46 -12.62 -17.99 0.36
C ASP A 46 -13.45 -19.28 0.36
N GLU A 47 -12.95 -20.30 1.06
CA GLU A 47 -13.68 -21.56 1.19
C GLU A 47 -15.03 -21.35 1.89
N GLY A 48 -16.11 -21.81 1.26
CA GLY A 48 -17.46 -21.68 1.80
C GLY A 48 -18.11 -20.30 1.63
N PHE A 49 -17.51 -19.40 0.85
CA PHE A 49 -18.09 -18.08 0.54
C PHE A 49 -18.68 -18.04 -0.87
N PRO A 50 -19.82 -17.36 -1.10
CA PRO A 50 -20.50 -17.35 -2.40
C PRO A 50 -19.83 -16.40 -3.42
N ILE A 51 -18.54 -16.61 -3.71
CA ILE A 51 -17.77 -15.79 -4.67
C ILE A 51 -18.30 -15.86 -6.11
N ASN A 52 -19.07 -16.90 -6.45
CA ASN A 52 -19.68 -17.08 -7.77
C ASN A 52 -21.04 -16.35 -7.90
N SER A 53 -21.45 -15.59 -6.89
CA SER A 53 -22.65 -14.76 -6.98
C SER A 53 -22.49 -13.66 -8.03
N THR A 54 -23.60 -13.27 -8.66
CA THR A 54 -23.66 -12.15 -9.62
C THR A 54 -23.21 -10.82 -8.99
N TYR A 55 -23.23 -10.70 -7.67
CA TYR A 55 -22.71 -9.52 -6.97
C TYR A 55 -21.21 -9.28 -7.24
N PHE A 56 -20.41 -10.32 -7.44
CA PHE A 56 -18.96 -10.21 -7.71
C PHE A 56 -18.66 -10.08 -9.21
N GLN A 57 -19.61 -9.56 -9.98
CA GLN A 57 -19.44 -9.25 -11.41
C GLN A 57 -19.50 -7.73 -11.60
N LEU A 58 -18.70 -7.23 -12.54
CA LEU A 58 -18.74 -5.82 -12.93
C LEU A 58 -20.02 -5.52 -13.70
N ALA A 59 -20.61 -4.35 -13.47
CA ALA A 59 -21.70 -3.85 -14.29
C ALA A 59 -21.19 -3.42 -15.67
N GLU A 60 -21.99 -3.60 -16.71
CA GLU A 60 -21.64 -3.12 -18.06
C GLU A 60 -21.57 -1.59 -18.11
N ALA A 61 -22.49 -0.91 -17.42
CA ALA A 61 -22.50 0.55 -17.30
C ALA A 61 -21.68 1.02 -16.10
N GLU A 62 -21.21 2.26 -16.15
CA GLU A 62 -20.67 2.95 -14.98
C GLU A 62 -21.82 3.23 -13.99
N ILE A 63 -21.68 2.72 -12.77
CA ILE A 63 -22.66 2.84 -11.68
C ILE A 63 -22.13 3.63 -10.47
N SER A 64 -20.83 3.92 -10.45
CA SER A 64 -20.17 4.70 -9.41
C SER A 64 -19.33 5.80 -10.05
N THR A 65 -19.37 7.00 -9.49
CA THR A 65 -18.52 8.12 -9.93
C THR A 65 -17.22 8.14 -9.13
N ILE A 66 -16.08 8.07 -9.82
CA ILE A 66 -14.77 8.23 -9.20
C ILE A 66 -14.29 9.66 -9.44
N PRO A 67 -14.02 10.45 -8.38
CA PRO A 67 -13.53 11.81 -8.52
C PRO A 67 -12.25 11.87 -9.37
N GLU A 68 -12.27 12.72 -10.41
CA GLU A 68 -11.08 12.94 -11.26
C GLU A 68 -10.38 14.26 -10.98
N ASN A 69 -11.07 15.19 -10.30
CA ASN A 69 -10.56 16.52 -10.02
C ASN A 69 -9.70 16.53 -8.76
N PHE A 70 -8.56 17.20 -8.86
CA PHE A 70 -7.60 17.38 -7.77
C PHE A 70 -7.34 18.86 -7.52
N ILE A 71 -7.50 19.28 -6.27
CA ILE A 71 -7.15 20.62 -5.80
C ILE A 71 -5.63 20.75 -5.69
N LEU A 72 -4.95 19.66 -5.29
CA LEU A 72 -3.49 19.53 -5.26
C LEU A 72 -3.07 18.18 -5.82
N SER A 73 -2.06 18.18 -6.69
CA SER A 73 -1.61 17.00 -7.45
C SER A 73 -0.17 16.55 -7.14
N GLY A 74 0.46 17.10 -6.09
CA GLY A 74 1.78 16.68 -5.57
C GLY A 74 2.91 16.57 -6.60
N SER A 75 3.65 17.66 -6.80
CA SER A 75 4.67 17.79 -7.85
C SER A 75 5.86 16.83 -7.76
N ASN A 76 6.09 16.19 -6.60
CA ASN A 76 7.18 15.23 -6.41
C ASN A 76 6.70 13.76 -6.45
N ILE A 77 5.47 13.48 -6.86
CA ILE A 77 4.92 12.12 -6.85
C ILE A 77 5.22 11.39 -8.15
N CYS A 78 4.66 11.85 -9.28
CA CYS A 78 4.85 11.19 -10.59
C CYS A 78 5.09 12.16 -11.76
N GLU A 79 5.28 13.47 -11.52
CA GLU A 79 5.45 14.47 -12.59
C GLU A 79 6.85 14.44 -13.24
N LYS A 80 7.92 14.42 -12.43
CA LYS A 80 9.31 14.51 -12.94
C LYS A 80 9.88 13.18 -13.42
N ASP A 81 9.54 12.12 -12.70
CA ASP A 81 9.93 10.73 -12.95
C ASP A 81 8.95 9.83 -12.19
N ILE A 82 8.84 8.58 -12.63
CA ILE A 82 7.83 7.64 -12.12
C ILE A 82 8.48 6.75 -11.04
N PRO A 83 7.93 6.71 -9.82
CA PRO A 83 8.42 5.81 -8.79
C PRO A 83 8.16 4.36 -9.15
N SER A 84 9.11 3.47 -8.85
CA SER A 84 8.85 2.02 -8.88
C SER A 84 7.95 1.59 -7.73
N ILE A 85 8.04 2.25 -6.58
CA ILE A 85 7.22 1.97 -5.39
C ILE A 85 6.66 3.29 -4.85
N LEU A 86 5.34 3.34 -4.63
CA LEU A 86 4.67 4.49 -4.02
C LEU A 86 3.97 4.08 -2.73
N PHE A 87 4.38 4.68 -1.62
CA PHE A 87 3.64 4.63 -0.37
C PHE A 87 2.47 5.61 -0.43
N ILE A 88 1.26 5.12 -0.19
CA ILE A 88 0.02 5.88 -0.14
C ILE A 88 -0.41 5.97 1.32
N ILE A 89 -0.48 7.18 1.84
CA ILE A 89 -0.89 7.44 3.24
C ILE A 89 -2.22 8.19 3.25
N PRO A 90 -3.36 7.49 3.40
CA PRO A 90 -4.65 8.15 3.61
C PRO A 90 -4.57 9.02 4.85
N SER A 91 -4.81 10.32 4.68
CA SER A 91 -4.54 11.33 5.69
C SER A 91 -5.77 12.17 6.00
N VAL A 92 -5.71 12.87 7.13
CA VAL A 92 -6.73 13.82 7.58
C VAL A 92 -6.11 15.20 7.79
N ALA A 93 -6.85 16.25 7.48
CA ALA A 93 -6.36 17.63 7.49
C ALA A 93 -6.38 18.29 8.88
N LYS A 94 -6.65 17.55 9.96
CA LYS A 94 -6.67 18.08 11.33
C LYS A 94 -5.29 18.63 11.74
N SER A 95 -5.28 19.65 12.60
CA SER A 95 -4.07 20.39 12.97
C SER A 95 -3.00 19.53 13.67
N ASP A 96 -3.41 18.54 14.47
CA ASP A 96 -2.51 17.58 15.12
C ASP A 96 -1.94 16.55 14.14
N ALA A 97 -2.66 16.22 13.07
CA ALA A 97 -2.24 15.28 12.03
C ALA A 97 -1.06 15.81 11.19
N ALA A 98 -0.88 17.12 11.09
CA ALA A 98 0.30 17.70 10.43
C ALA A 98 1.62 17.29 11.12
N LYS A 99 1.61 17.18 12.45
CA LYS A 99 2.77 16.69 13.22
C LYS A 99 3.06 15.22 12.91
N GLU A 100 2.03 14.40 12.77
CA GLU A 100 2.20 12.97 12.43
C GLU A 100 2.77 12.76 11.04
N ARG A 101 2.31 13.53 10.04
CA ARG A 101 2.92 13.50 8.70
C ARG A 101 4.39 13.89 8.76
N LEU A 102 4.72 14.94 9.50
CA LEU A 102 6.11 15.36 9.72
C LEU A 102 6.93 14.26 10.42
N ASP A 103 6.36 13.57 11.42
CA ASP A 103 7.02 12.47 12.11
C ASP A 103 7.29 11.30 11.17
N ILE A 104 6.32 10.92 10.32
CA ILE A 104 6.51 9.90 9.28
C ILE A 104 7.69 10.28 8.39
N ARG A 105 7.70 11.51 7.86
CA ARG A 105 8.80 12.03 7.01
C ARG A 105 10.15 12.05 7.71
N LYS A 106 10.20 12.23 9.03
CA LYS A 106 11.46 12.28 9.81
C LYS A 106 11.89 10.93 10.38
N THR A 107 11.07 9.90 10.25
CA THR A 107 11.32 8.56 10.80
C THR A 107 11.48 7.53 9.70
N TRP A 108 10.59 6.54 9.59
CA TRP A 108 10.74 5.42 8.67
C TRP A 108 10.73 5.85 7.19
N ALA A 109 10.16 7.01 6.86
CA ALA A 109 10.18 7.57 5.50
C ALA A 109 11.34 8.55 5.26
N LEU A 110 12.25 8.77 6.23
CA LEU A 110 13.32 9.78 6.15
C LEU A 110 14.14 9.68 4.86
N LYS A 111 14.48 8.46 4.45
CA LYS A 111 15.30 8.21 3.27
C LYS A 111 14.59 8.57 1.96
N PHE A 112 13.26 8.64 1.95
CA PHE A 112 12.52 9.06 0.75
C PHE A 112 12.75 10.53 0.39
N TYR A 113 13.38 11.32 1.27
CA TYR A 113 13.74 12.72 1.04
C TYR A 113 15.26 12.93 0.92
N ASP A 114 16.05 11.86 1.01
CA ASP A 114 17.52 11.89 0.84
C ASP A 114 17.86 11.80 -0.66
N THR A 115 18.58 12.80 -1.18
CA THR A 115 18.94 12.90 -2.61
C THR A 115 19.82 11.74 -3.08
N LYS A 116 20.68 11.20 -2.21
CA LYS A 116 21.52 10.04 -2.56
C LYS A 116 20.69 8.76 -2.66
N TRP A 117 19.74 8.57 -1.73
CA TRP A 117 18.83 7.43 -1.78
C TRP A 117 17.94 7.47 -3.02
N ARG A 118 17.44 8.64 -3.41
CA ARG A 118 16.63 8.79 -4.63
C ARG A 118 17.36 8.42 -5.93
N GLN A 119 18.69 8.43 -5.92
CA GLN A 119 19.50 7.99 -7.07
C GLN A 119 19.56 6.47 -7.19
N SER A 120 19.46 5.73 -6.08
CA SER A 120 19.55 4.27 -6.04
C SER A 120 18.18 3.58 -5.90
N SER A 121 17.17 4.27 -5.37
CA SER A 121 15.80 3.78 -5.20
C SER A 121 14.79 4.84 -5.62
N THR A 122 13.84 4.48 -6.48
CA THR A 122 12.74 5.35 -6.92
C THR A 122 11.51 5.25 -6.01
N THR A 123 11.72 4.94 -4.73
CA THR A 123 10.64 4.84 -3.75
C THR A 123 10.17 6.21 -3.29
N ARG A 124 8.86 6.45 -3.29
CA ARG A 124 8.23 7.70 -2.88
C ARG A 124 7.10 7.47 -1.91
N LEU A 125 6.63 8.57 -1.31
CA LEU A 125 5.45 8.59 -0.47
C LEU A 125 4.57 9.77 -0.88
N ALA A 126 3.25 9.58 -0.76
CA ALA A 126 2.25 10.61 -0.92
C ALA A 126 1.20 10.54 0.20
N PHE A 127 0.81 11.70 0.73
CA PHE A 127 -0.32 11.85 1.65
C PHE A 127 -1.56 12.26 0.88
N PHE A 128 -2.67 11.54 1.09
CA PHE A 128 -3.88 11.69 0.29
C PHE A 128 -5.09 12.12 1.13
N PHE A 129 -5.83 13.12 0.63
CA PHE A 129 -6.95 13.76 1.33
C PHE A 129 -8.16 13.95 0.40
N GLY A 130 -9.36 14.01 0.99
CA GLY A 130 -10.51 14.65 0.36
C GLY A 130 -10.61 16.11 0.78
N GLY A 131 -10.86 17.00 -0.19
CA GLY A 131 -10.74 18.44 -0.02
C GLY A 131 -12.04 19.24 -0.03
N SER A 132 -13.16 18.68 -0.48
CA SER A 132 -14.33 19.49 -0.87
C SER A 132 -15.04 20.21 0.28
N ARG A 133 -14.78 19.78 1.53
CA ARG A 133 -15.31 20.39 2.76
C ARG A 133 -14.22 20.86 3.72
N LEU A 134 -12.97 20.96 3.27
CA LEU A 134 -11.92 21.53 4.09
C LEU A 134 -12.19 22.99 4.38
N LYS A 135 -11.89 23.41 5.61
CA LYS A 135 -11.90 24.83 5.92
C LYS A 135 -10.79 25.54 5.14
N PRO A 136 -10.96 26.82 4.77
CA PRO A 136 -9.93 27.56 4.04
C PRO A 136 -8.56 27.52 4.71
N GLU A 137 -8.51 27.60 6.04
CA GLU A 137 -7.27 27.52 6.83
C GLU A 137 -6.59 26.16 6.71
N ASP A 138 -7.34 25.06 6.74
CA ASP A 138 -6.81 23.70 6.62
C ASP A 138 -6.27 23.46 5.20
N LEU A 139 -7.02 23.89 4.17
CA LEU A 139 -6.56 23.81 2.79
C LEU A 139 -5.32 24.66 2.55
N GLN A 140 -5.24 25.86 3.14
CA GLN A 140 -4.06 26.70 3.02
C GLN A 140 -2.86 26.09 3.74
N ALA A 141 -3.05 25.46 4.90
CA ALA A 141 -2.00 24.73 5.58
C ALA A 141 -1.46 23.56 4.72
N LEU A 142 -2.35 22.80 4.07
CA LEU A 142 -1.96 21.73 3.13
C LEU A 142 -1.22 22.28 1.90
N LYS A 143 -1.62 23.44 1.37
CA LYS A 143 -0.89 24.12 0.28
C LYS A 143 0.53 24.49 0.69
N ASN A 144 0.70 25.07 1.88
CA ASN A 144 2.02 25.46 2.40
C ASN A 144 2.90 24.23 2.65
N GLU A 145 2.33 23.15 3.20
CA GLU A 145 3.03 21.88 3.40
C GLU A 145 3.43 21.25 2.05
N SER A 146 2.53 21.25 1.07
CA SER A 146 2.78 20.74 -0.29
C SER A 146 3.86 21.55 -1.01
N ALA A 147 3.91 22.88 -0.82
CA ALA A 147 4.99 23.71 -1.37
C ALA A 147 6.37 23.33 -0.80
N THR A 148 6.42 22.76 0.41
CA THR A 148 7.67 22.34 1.06
C THR A 148 8.09 20.93 0.65
N PHE A 149 7.16 19.98 0.63
CA PHE A 149 7.48 18.55 0.46
C PHE A 149 7.07 17.99 -0.91
N GLY A 150 6.06 18.57 -1.57
CA GLY A 150 5.55 18.16 -2.88
C GLY A 150 4.87 16.79 -2.91
N ASP A 151 4.45 16.28 -1.75
CA ASP A 151 3.96 14.91 -1.54
C ASP A 151 2.48 14.86 -1.09
N ILE A 152 1.74 15.96 -1.29
CA ILE A 152 0.33 16.07 -0.88
C ILE A 152 -0.58 16.05 -2.11
N MET A 153 -1.56 15.15 -2.03
CA MET A 153 -2.67 14.99 -2.97
C MET A 153 -3.98 15.34 -2.30
N VAL A 154 -4.75 16.26 -2.88
CA VAL A 154 -6.08 16.63 -2.36
C VAL A 154 -7.09 16.45 -3.48
N GLY A 155 -7.89 15.39 -3.42
CA GLY A 155 -8.99 15.16 -4.36
C GLY A 155 -10.23 15.97 -4.01
N ASP A 156 -11.02 16.34 -5.01
CA ASP A 156 -12.23 17.13 -4.82
C ASP A 156 -13.44 16.25 -4.47
N PHE A 157 -13.41 15.69 -3.26
CA PHE A 157 -14.51 14.91 -2.69
C PHE A 157 -14.58 15.06 -1.17
N VAL A 158 -15.71 14.64 -0.59
CA VAL A 158 -15.95 14.75 0.85
C VAL A 158 -15.15 13.69 1.58
N ASP A 159 -14.23 14.13 2.44
CA ASP A 159 -13.45 13.25 3.30
C ASP A 159 -14.24 12.86 4.57
N SER A 160 -14.57 11.58 4.69
CA SER A 160 -15.21 11.02 5.87
C SER A 160 -14.77 9.57 6.06
N TYR A 161 -14.97 9.03 7.26
CA TYR A 161 -14.66 7.62 7.52
C TYR A 161 -15.44 6.66 6.61
N SER A 162 -16.72 6.94 6.38
CA SER A 162 -17.56 6.19 5.43
C SER A 162 -17.07 6.26 3.98
N ASN A 163 -16.33 7.31 3.62
CA ASN A 163 -15.79 7.55 2.29
C ASN A 163 -14.33 7.09 2.13
N LEU A 164 -13.77 6.33 3.09
CA LEU A 164 -12.41 5.79 2.94
C LEU A 164 -12.25 4.92 1.69
N SER A 165 -13.26 4.12 1.34
CA SER A 165 -13.27 3.34 0.10
C SER A 165 -13.24 4.23 -1.14
N LEU A 166 -14.00 5.33 -1.14
CA LEU A 166 -13.97 6.32 -2.23
C LEU A 166 -12.61 7.01 -2.30
N LYS A 167 -12.04 7.40 -1.16
CA LYS A 167 -10.69 7.97 -1.07
C LYS A 167 -9.66 7.04 -1.69
N MET A 168 -9.70 5.75 -1.35
CA MET A 168 -8.77 4.77 -1.91
C MET A 168 -9.02 4.49 -3.39
N ALA A 169 -10.26 4.35 -3.84
CA ALA A 169 -10.58 4.20 -5.26
C ALA A 169 -10.06 5.39 -6.08
N THR A 170 -10.33 6.62 -5.61
CA THR A 170 -9.82 7.87 -6.20
C THR A 170 -8.29 7.88 -6.26
N THR A 171 -7.63 7.48 -5.17
CA THR A 171 -6.17 7.43 -5.10
C THR A 171 -5.59 6.42 -6.09
N ILE A 172 -6.14 5.19 -6.10
CA ILE A 172 -5.70 4.11 -6.98
C ILE A 172 -5.88 4.51 -8.44
N THR A 173 -7.02 5.10 -8.80
CA THR A 173 -7.29 5.60 -10.15
C THR A 173 -6.29 6.69 -10.56
N TRP A 174 -5.99 7.64 -9.68
CA TRP A 174 -5.00 8.67 -9.97
C TRP A 174 -3.60 8.06 -10.15
N VAL A 175 -3.18 7.14 -9.29
CA VAL A 175 -1.85 6.49 -9.37
C VAL A 175 -1.74 5.65 -10.65
N ALA A 176 -2.78 4.88 -11.00
CA ALA A 176 -2.78 4.08 -12.21
C ALA A 176 -2.63 4.94 -13.48
N ARG A 177 -3.28 6.12 -13.50
CA ARG A 177 -3.22 7.07 -14.61
C ARG A 177 -1.89 7.82 -14.69
N ASN A 178 -1.36 8.29 -13.56
CA ASN A 178 -0.21 9.21 -13.53
C ASN A 178 1.14 8.52 -13.28
N CYS A 179 1.14 7.27 -12.81
CA CYS A 179 2.34 6.51 -12.50
C CYS A 179 2.36 5.17 -13.28
N PRO A 180 2.31 5.19 -14.64
CA PRO A 180 1.98 4.01 -15.45
C PRO A 180 3.00 2.86 -15.36
N SER A 181 4.21 3.11 -14.88
CA SER A 181 5.29 2.10 -14.73
C SER A 181 5.54 1.66 -13.29
N ILE A 182 4.63 1.97 -12.36
CA ILE A 182 4.76 1.59 -10.96
C ILE A 182 4.76 0.05 -10.80
N LYS A 183 5.68 -0.49 -9.99
CA LYS A 183 5.74 -1.92 -9.67
C LYS A 183 4.74 -2.30 -8.60
N ALA A 184 4.60 -1.47 -7.56
CA ALA A 184 3.61 -1.64 -6.52
C ALA A 184 3.29 -0.32 -5.82
N ALA A 185 2.06 -0.19 -5.33
CA ALA A 185 1.69 0.83 -4.36
C ALA A 185 1.45 0.17 -3.00
N ILE A 186 1.81 0.88 -1.93
CA ILE A 186 1.76 0.37 -0.56
C ILE A 186 0.89 1.32 0.24
N LYS A 187 -0.31 0.90 0.60
CA LYS A 187 -1.15 1.65 1.52
C LYS A 187 -0.63 1.46 2.94
N VAL A 188 -0.49 2.54 3.70
CA VAL A 188 -0.10 2.53 5.12
C VAL A 188 -0.89 3.60 5.87
N ASP A 189 -1.48 3.26 7.00
CA ASP A 189 -2.18 4.22 7.86
C ASP A 189 -1.21 5.12 8.64
N MET A 190 -1.67 6.31 9.05
CA MET A 190 -0.83 7.30 9.75
C MET A 190 -0.28 6.77 11.09
N ASP A 191 -0.99 5.85 11.75
CA ASP A 191 -0.63 5.21 13.01
C ASP A 191 0.21 3.93 12.84
N THR A 192 0.74 3.70 11.64
CA THR A 192 1.54 2.52 11.33
C THR A 192 3.01 2.89 11.10
N PHE A 193 3.92 2.14 11.73
CA PHE A 193 5.36 2.20 11.49
C PHE A 193 5.81 1.08 10.55
N VAL A 194 6.75 1.38 9.64
CA VAL A 194 7.18 0.46 8.58
C VAL A 194 8.66 0.16 8.68
N ASN A 195 9.02 -1.12 8.64
CA ASN A 195 10.36 -1.57 8.32
C ASN A 195 10.49 -1.62 6.79
N VAL A 196 10.89 -0.50 6.19
CA VAL A 196 10.86 -0.30 4.74
C VAL A 196 11.72 -1.34 4.00
N ASN A 197 12.92 -1.64 4.50
CA ASN A 197 13.81 -2.61 3.84
C ASN A 197 13.22 -4.02 3.85
N LEU A 198 12.67 -4.44 4.99
CA LEU A 198 12.04 -5.75 5.10
C LEU A 198 10.79 -5.85 4.21
N LEU A 199 10.00 -4.77 4.12
CA LEU A 199 8.84 -4.71 3.23
C LEU A 199 9.25 -4.82 1.75
N LEU A 200 10.23 -4.03 1.32
CA LEU A 200 10.71 -4.03 -0.07
C LEU A 200 11.29 -5.39 -0.45
N GLY A 201 12.10 -6.00 0.43
CA GLY A 201 12.59 -7.35 0.22
C GLY A 201 11.44 -8.38 0.14
N LEU A 202 10.43 -8.26 0.99
CA LEU A 202 9.28 -9.18 0.95
C LEU A 202 8.48 -9.04 -0.35
N ILE A 203 8.42 -7.86 -0.95
CA ILE A 203 7.79 -7.63 -2.25
C ILE A 203 8.58 -8.32 -3.38
N GLU A 204 9.91 -8.27 -3.36
CA GLU A 204 10.76 -8.88 -4.40
C GLU A 204 10.66 -10.40 -4.46
N LYS A 205 10.30 -11.03 -3.34
CA LYS A 205 10.21 -12.48 -3.21
C LYS A 205 8.85 -13.01 -3.73
N VAL A 206 7.86 -12.15 -4.05
CA VAL A 206 6.55 -12.53 -4.61
C VAL A 206 6.73 -13.11 -6.02
N PRO A 207 6.07 -14.22 -6.39
CA PRO A 207 6.20 -14.86 -7.71
C PRO A 207 5.48 -14.10 -8.82
N VAL A 208 5.94 -12.88 -9.13
CA VAL A 208 5.28 -11.95 -10.07
C VAL A 208 5.21 -12.45 -11.52
N SER A 209 6.11 -13.35 -11.92
CA SER A 209 6.08 -13.97 -13.26
C SER A 209 4.88 -14.87 -13.46
N THR A 210 4.39 -15.50 -12.39
CA THR A 210 3.22 -16.40 -12.43
C THR A 210 1.95 -15.68 -12.01
N TYR A 211 2.04 -14.80 -11.00
CA TYR A 211 0.89 -14.11 -10.42
C TYR A 211 1.13 -12.59 -10.39
N PRO A 212 1.03 -11.89 -11.54
CA PRO A 212 1.35 -10.46 -11.64
C PRO A 212 0.29 -9.55 -10.99
N HIS A 213 -0.93 -10.05 -10.81
CA HIS A 213 -2.02 -9.34 -10.14
C HIS A 213 -2.16 -9.85 -8.71
N TYR A 214 -1.60 -9.12 -7.75
CA TYR A 214 -1.70 -9.48 -6.35
C TYR A 214 -1.92 -8.30 -5.42
N VAL A 215 -2.43 -8.65 -4.23
CA VAL A 215 -2.34 -7.86 -3.00
C VAL A 215 -1.61 -8.66 -1.92
N LEU A 216 -0.91 -7.97 -1.00
CA LEU A 216 -0.15 -8.59 0.09
C LEU A 216 -0.35 -7.80 1.40
N GLY A 217 -0.68 -8.49 2.50
CA GLY A 217 -0.79 -7.85 3.82
C GLY A 217 -0.89 -8.84 4.98
N CYS A 218 -1.50 -8.44 6.09
CA CYS A 218 -1.86 -9.35 7.19
C CYS A 218 -3.30 -9.83 7.01
N GLN A 219 -3.55 -11.13 6.90
CA GLN A 219 -4.93 -11.62 6.79
C GLN A 219 -5.73 -11.21 8.04
N HIS A 220 -6.96 -10.75 7.84
CA HIS A 220 -7.90 -10.57 8.92
C HIS A 220 -8.07 -11.87 9.73
N ALA A 221 -8.10 -11.77 11.06
CA ALA A 221 -8.11 -12.94 11.94
C ALA A 221 -9.42 -13.72 11.88
N ALA A 222 -10.56 -13.02 11.78
CA ALA A 222 -11.84 -13.67 11.56
C ALA A 222 -11.92 -14.24 10.13
N ILE A 223 -12.39 -15.49 10.04
CA ILE A 223 -12.76 -16.12 8.77
C ILE A 223 -14.10 -15.51 8.33
N HIS A 224 -14.12 -14.83 7.18
CA HIS A 224 -15.26 -14.07 6.68
C HIS A 224 -15.82 -13.08 7.72
N PRO A 225 -15.11 -11.95 7.95
CA PRO A 225 -15.51 -10.96 8.95
C PRO A 225 -16.93 -10.42 8.68
N PRO A 226 -17.70 -10.10 9.73
CA PRO A 226 -19.07 -9.61 9.55
C PRO A 226 -19.11 -8.26 8.82
N ALA A 227 -20.12 -8.08 7.98
CA ALA A 227 -20.48 -6.79 7.42
C ALA A 227 -21.37 -6.05 8.44
N GLU A 228 -20.75 -5.17 9.22
CA GLU A 228 -21.44 -4.41 10.26
C GLU A 228 -22.58 -3.60 9.66
N ARG A 229 -23.78 -3.67 10.26
CA ARG A 229 -24.98 -2.96 9.77
C ARG A 229 -25.26 -1.65 10.50
N LYS A 230 -24.39 -1.26 11.42
CA LYS A 230 -24.54 -0.07 12.26
C LYS A 230 -23.19 0.40 12.78
N GLY A 231 -23.14 1.65 13.23
CA GLY A 231 -21.94 2.24 13.83
C GLY A 231 -20.98 2.77 12.77
N VAL A 232 -19.74 3.06 13.18
CA VAL A 232 -18.76 3.72 12.31
C VAL A 232 -18.32 2.86 11.11
N TRP A 233 -18.49 1.54 11.21
CA TRP A 233 -18.18 0.57 10.16
C TRP A 233 -19.41 0.10 9.37
N GLU A 234 -20.52 0.82 9.46
CA GLU A 234 -21.77 0.45 8.81
C GLU A 234 -21.62 0.26 7.29
N VAL A 235 -22.08 -0.89 6.82
CA VAL A 235 -22.22 -1.26 5.42
C VAL A 235 -23.68 -1.59 5.13
N PRO A 236 -24.42 -0.68 4.46
CA PRO A 236 -25.82 -0.88 4.14
C PRO A 236 -26.05 -2.14 3.30
N ALA A 237 -27.09 -2.91 3.63
CA ALA A 237 -27.44 -4.13 2.89
C ALA A 237 -27.83 -3.85 1.42
N SER A 238 -28.30 -2.64 1.13
CA SER A 238 -28.57 -2.16 -0.23
C SER A 238 -27.31 -2.00 -1.08
N VAL A 239 -26.14 -1.84 -0.46
CA VAL A 239 -24.84 -1.70 -1.14
C VAL A 239 -24.08 -3.03 -1.14
N TYR A 240 -24.15 -3.78 -0.03
CA TYR A 240 -23.51 -5.09 0.13
C TYR A 240 -24.50 -6.09 0.77
N PRO A 241 -25.07 -7.02 0.00
CA PRO A 241 -26.22 -7.83 0.44
C PRO A 241 -25.85 -9.01 1.34
N PHE A 242 -24.56 -9.32 1.52
CA PHE A 242 -24.12 -10.45 2.35
C PHE A 242 -23.81 -10.01 3.77
N ASP A 243 -24.00 -10.88 4.75
CA ASP A 243 -23.73 -10.58 6.17
C ASP A 243 -22.26 -10.69 6.55
N LYS A 244 -21.42 -11.19 5.66
CA LYS A 244 -19.98 -11.35 5.86
C LYS A 244 -19.22 -10.95 4.61
N PHE A 245 -18.00 -10.46 4.79
CA PHE A 245 -17.07 -10.18 3.69
C PHE A 245 -16.36 -11.45 3.21
N PRO A 246 -15.88 -11.48 1.96
CA PRO A 246 -14.77 -12.37 1.61
C PRO A 246 -13.58 -12.10 2.54
N ARG A 247 -12.68 -13.07 2.72
CA ARG A 247 -11.46 -12.84 3.50
C ARG A 247 -10.63 -11.74 2.86
N TYR A 248 -10.08 -10.87 3.68
CA TYR A 248 -9.30 -9.70 3.25
C TYR A 248 -8.10 -9.49 4.18
N VAL A 249 -7.23 -8.53 3.87
CA VAL A 249 -6.08 -8.17 4.73
C VAL A 249 -6.37 -6.87 5.49
N TYR A 250 -5.85 -6.75 6.72
CA TYR A 250 -6.04 -5.57 7.56
C TYR A 250 -5.61 -4.27 6.87
N GLY A 251 -6.40 -3.22 7.08
CA GLY A 251 -6.19 -1.89 6.50
C GLY A 251 -4.90 -1.20 6.95
N HIS A 252 -4.32 -1.51 8.11
CA HIS A 252 -3.13 -0.82 8.64
C HIS A 252 -2.00 -0.69 7.61
N SER A 253 -1.81 -1.75 6.82
CA SER A 253 -0.90 -1.71 5.69
C SER A 253 -1.13 -2.87 4.74
N TYR A 254 -1.13 -2.60 3.43
CA TYR A 254 -1.14 -3.61 2.40
C TYR A 254 -0.43 -3.13 1.13
N VAL A 255 0.01 -4.07 0.31
CA VAL A 255 0.62 -3.84 -1.01
C VAL A 255 -0.39 -4.18 -2.08
N ILE A 256 -0.47 -3.37 -3.14
CA ILE A 256 -1.15 -3.68 -4.39
C ILE A 256 -0.12 -3.63 -5.52
N SER A 257 -0.01 -4.70 -6.29
CA SER A 257 0.85 -4.74 -7.48
C SER A 257 0.42 -3.73 -8.55
N GLY A 258 1.36 -3.25 -9.35
CA GLY A 258 1.11 -2.32 -10.47
C GLY A 258 0.00 -2.79 -11.43
N PRO A 259 0.05 -4.04 -11.92
CA PRO A 259 -1.03 -4.60 -12.75
C PRO A 259 -2.39 -4.65 -12.03
N ALA A 260 -2.42 -5.02 -10.76
CA ALA A 260 -3.66 -5.02 -9.98
C ALA A 260 -4.24 -3.60 -9.79
N LEU A 261 -3.38 -2.59 -9.56
CA LEU A 261 -3.82 -1.19 -9.45
C LEU A 261 -4.54 -0.71 -10.71
N LYS A 262 -3.97 -0.99 -11.88
CA LYS A 262 -4.59 -0.63 -13.17
C LYS A 262 -5.94 -1.32 -13.35
N LYS A 263 -5.96 -2.63 -13.11
CA LYS A 263 -7.19 -3.43 -13.21
C LYS A 263 -8.28 -2.92 -12.26
N MET A 264 -7.92 -2.57 -11.02
CA MET A 264 -8.85 -1.98 -10.05
C MET A 264 -9.34 -0.60 -10.50
N ALA A 265 -8.44 0.28 -10.96
CA ALA A 265 -8.77 1.62 -11.42
C ALA A 265 -9.84 1.62 -12.53
N GLU A 266 -9.69 0.74 -13.51
CA GLU A 266 -10.64 0.57 -14.62
C GLU A 266 -11.99 0.00 -14.17
N SER A 267 -12.02 -0.71 -13.04
CA SER A 267 -13.21 -1.44 -12.58
C SER A 267 -14.05 -0.67 -11.56
N PHE A 268 -13.47 0.32 -10.86
CA PHE A 268 -14.19 1.06 -9.82
C PHE A 268 -15.46 1.77 -10.32
N PRO A 269 -15.51 2.38 -11.52
CA PRO A 269 -16.76 2.95 -12.04
C PRO A 269 -17.87 1.91 -12.23
N HIS A 270 -17.52 0.64 -12.45
CA HIS A 270 -18.42 -0.46 -12.77
C HIS A 270 -18.84 -1.31 -11.55
N PHE A 271 -18.54 -0.85 -10.34
CA PHE A 271 -18.85 -1.57 -9.10
C PHE A 271 -19.34 -0.59 -8.03
N PRO A 272 -20.29 -0.96 -7.14
CA PRO A 272 -20.70 -0.08 -6.05
C PRO A 272 -19.54 0.16 -5.08
N ILE A 273 -19.30 1.42 -4.69
CA ILE A 273 -18.31 1.72 -3.64
C ILE A 273 -18.86 1.24 -2.28
N VAL A 274 -18.29 0.15 -1.77
CA VAL A 274 -18.69 -0.46 -0.49
C VAL A 274 -17.89 0.20 0.64
N PRO A 275 -18.53 0.74 1.70
CA PRO A 275 -17.83 1.20 2.90
C PRO A 275 -17.06 0.04 3.58
N ASN A 276 -16.12 0.37 4.47
CA ASN A 276 -15.08 -0.55 4.97
C ASN A 276 -14.00 -0.82 3.90
N GLU A 277 -12.99 0.06 3.89
CA GLU A 277 -12.01 0.20 2.81
C GLU A 277 -11.17 -1.06 2.56
N ASP A 278 -10.65 -1.68 3.60
CA ASP A 278 -9.77 -2.84 3.47
C ASP A 278 -10.54 -4.09 3.00
N ALA A 279 -11.76 -4.28 3.49
CA ALA A 279 -12.70 -5.28 3.00
C ALA A 279 -13.09 -5.04 1.53
N PHE A 280 -13.34 -3.78 1.15
CA PHE A 280 -13.67 -3.40 -0.22
C PHE A 280 -12.51 -3.65 -1.18
N VAL A 281 -11.35 -3.04 -0.93
CA VAL A 281 -10.20 -3.07 -1.86
C VAL A 281 -9.54 -4.44 -1.90
N THR A 282 -9.25 -5.02 -0.74
CA THR A 282 -8.43 -6.24 -0.64
C THR A 282 -9.23 -7.52 -0.51
N GLY A 283 -10.55 -7.43 -0.31
CA GLY A 283 -11.49 -8.53 -0.30
C GLY A 283 -12.38 -8.54 -1.54
N ILE A 284 -13.38 -7.66 -1.57
CA ILE A 284 -14.44 -7.62 -2.58
C ILE A 284 -13.86 -7.41 -3.97
N MET A 285 -13.13 -6.32 -4.20
CA MET A 285 -12.54 -6.01 -5.51
C MET A 285 -11.50 -7.03 -5.93
N ALA A 286 -10.72 -7.55 -4.98
CA ALA A 286 -9.76 -8.60 -5.26
C ALA A 286 -10.43 -9.91 -5.72
N VAL A 287 -11.56 -10.30 -5.11
CA VAL A 287 -12.37 -11.45 -5.54
C VAL A 287 -13.00 -11.19 -6.90
N THR A 288 -13.72 -10.08 -7.06
CA THR A 288 -14.39 -9.67 -8.30
C THR A 288 -13.44 -9.69 -9.51
N LEU A 289 -12.19 -9.26 -9.29
CA LEU A 289 -11.19 -9.13 -10.36
C LEU A 289 -10.23 -10.32 -10.45
N ASN A 290 -10.45 -11.39 -9.69
CA ASN A 290 -9.54 -12.55 -9.64
C ASN A 290 -8.07 -12.15 -9.38
N ILE A 291 -7.86 -11.27 -8.40
CA ILE A 291 -6.55 -10.80 -7.94
C ILE A 291 -6.10 -11.73 -6.82
N THR A 292 -4.85 -12.21 -6.92
CA THR A 292 -4.31 -13.13 -5.92
C THR A 292 -4.09 -12.39 -4.59
N ARG A 293 -4.61 -12.93 -3.50
CA ARG A 293 -4.43 -12.36 -2.16
C ARG A 293 -3.38 -13.17 -1.40
N TYR A 294 -2.26 -12.53 -1.09
CA TYR A 294 -1.21 -13.09 -0.26
C TYR A 294 -1.25 -12.49 1.14
N TYR A 295 -0.79 -13.27 2.13
CA TYR A 295 -0.59 -12.76 3.47
C TYR A 295 0.70 -13.25 4.12
N HIS A 296 1.20 -12.43 5.04
CA HIS A 296 2.30 -12.76 5.92
C HIS A 296 2.10 -12.14 7.31
N LYS A 297 2.38 -12.90 8.38
CA LYS A 297 2.14 -12.50 9.78
C LYS A 297 2.98 -11.32 10.27
N SER A 298 4.04 -10.97 9.54
CA SER A 298 4.91 -9.84 9.90
C SER A 298 4.23 -8.48 9.72
N PHE A 299 3.16 -8.39 8.93
CA PHE A 299 2.34 -7.19 8.81
C PHE A 299 1.52 -6.94 10.08
N ALA A 300 1.19 -5.68 10.36
CA ALA A 300 0.44 -5.26 11.55
C ALA A 300 -0.92 -5.94 11.68
N THR A 301 -1.34 -6.21 12.93
CA THR A 301 -2.65 -6.76 13.29
C THR A 301 -3.07 -6.22 14.66
N LEU A 302 -4.36 -6.28 14.97
CA LEU A 302 -4.93 -5.86 16.25
C LEU A 302 -4.74 -6.87 17.39
N LEU A 303 -4.41 -8.13 17.07
CA LEU A 303 -4.40 -9.21 18.06
C LEU A 303 -3.05 -9.41 18.75
N GLU A 304 -1.97 -8.88 18.17
CA GLU A 304 -0.62 -9.15 18.64
C GLU A 304 -0.05 -7.94 19.36
N LYS A 305 0.33 -8.13 20.63
CA LYS A 305 1.22 -7.21 21.33
C LYS A 305 2.59 -7.26 20.67
N ARG A 306 3.02 -6.12 20.12
CA ARG A 306 4.33 -5.98 19.46
C ARG A 306 5.25 -5.15 20.34
N THR A 307 6.55 -5.40 20.24
CA THR A 307 7.58 -4.67 21.00
C THR A 307 8.54 -3.96 20.07
N PHE A 308 9.19 -2.90 20.59
CA PHE A 308 10.22 -2.16 19.89
C PHE A 308 11.34 -3.10 19.43
N CYS A 309 11.75 -4.04 20.29
CA CYS A 309 12.82 -4.98 19.97
C CYS A 309 12.45 -5.96 18.86
N LYS A 310 11.23 -6.49 18.82
CA LYS A 310 10.84 -7.36 17.71
C LYS A 310 10.79 -6.60 16.38
N MET A 311 10.31 -5.36 16.40
CA MET A 311 10.30 -4.52 15.21
C MET A 311 11.73 -4.18 14.74
N THR A 312 12.61 -3.80 15.66
CA THR A 312 14.03 -3.47 15.40
C THR A 312 14.83 -4.68 14.89
N ASN A 313 14.48 -5.89 15.36
CA ASN A 313 15.13 -7.14 14.96
C ASN A 313 14.43 -7.84 13.78
N ASN A 314 13.73 -7.12 12.90
CA ASN A 314 13.15 -7.66 11.66
C ASN A 314 12.14 -8.81 11.83
N PHE A 315 11.43 -8.92 12.97
CA PHE A 315 10.32 -9.87 13.10
C PHE A 315 9.04 -9.35 12.43
N TYR A 316 8.93 -8.04 12.28
CA TYR A 316 7.72 -7.37 11.78
C TYR A 316 8.06 -6.41 10.64
N VAL A 317 7.21 -6.42 9.63
CA VAL A 317 7.26 -5.54 8.45
C VAL A 317 6.55 -4.24 8.74
N THR A 318 5.40 -4.30 9.42
CA THR A 318 4.69 -3.13 9.92
C THR A 318 4.21 -3.36 11.33
N THR A 319 3.96 -2.29 12.08
CA THR A 319 3.33 -2.35 13.40
C THR A 319 2.49 -1.11 13.61
N LEU A 320 1.40 -1.24 14.35
CA LEU A 320 0.73 -0.08 14.94
C LEU A 320 1.67 0.57 15.95
N VAL A 321 1.65 1.89 16.03
CA VAL A 321 2.45 2.66 16.97
C VAL A 321 1.67 3.87 17.44
N LYS A 322 1.72 4.15 18.73
CA LYS A 322 1.22 5.42 19.26
C LYS A 322 2.04 6.59 18.71
N LYS A 323 1.40 7.75 18.57
CA LYS A 323 2.02 8.95 18.00
C LYS A 323 3.31 9.34 18.74
N GLU A 324 3.27 9.31 20.06
CA GLU A 324 4.36 9.65 20.98
C GLU A 324 5.53 8.66 20.94
N ASP A 325 5.28 7.42 20.51
CA ASP A 325 6.27 6.34 20.53
C ASP A 325 7.02 6.18 19.19
N ARG A 326 6.50 6.75 18.10
CA ARG A 326 7.12 6.67 16.75
C ARG A 326 8.57 7.15 16.75
N GLY A 327 8.87 8.23 17.46
CA GLY A 327 10.23 8.78 17.57
C GLY A 327 11.19 7.87 18.35
N LYS A 328 10.70 7.26 19.44
CA LYS A 328 11.49 6.33 20.26
C LYS A 328 11.77 5.03 19.50
N LEU A 329 10.75 4.49 18.83
CA LEU A 329 10.89 3.34 17.96
C LEU A 329 11.89 3.61 16.82
N TRP A 330 11.80 4.77 16.18
CA TRP A 330 12.77 5.16 15.16
C TRP A 330 14.19 5.26 15.70
N ASN A 331 14.37 5.77 16.93
CA ASN A 331 15.68 5.78 17.56
C ASN A 331 16.23 4.37 17.72
N SER A 332 15.39 3.45 18.20
CA SER A 332 15.77 2.03 18.35
C SER A 332 16.16 1.40 17.01
N PHE A 333 15.42 1.71 15.95
CA PHE A 333 15.68 1.22 14.60
C PHE A 333 16.98 1.77 13.99
N LYS A 334 17.38 3.00 14.35
CA LYS A 334 18.64 3.62 13.89
C LYS A 334 19.87 3.08 14.63
N THR A 335 19.78 2.94 15.95
CA THR A 335 20.93 2.51 16.78
C THR A 335 21.09 1.00 16.78
N GLY A 336 20.01 0.26 16.50
CA GLY A 336 19.95 -1.19 16.71
C GLY A 336 19.83 -1.57 18.19
N GLU A 337 19.76 -0.58 19.08
CA GLU A 337 19.54 -0.75 20.52
C GLU A 337 18.05 -0.59 20.79
N CYS A 338 17.46 -1.55 21.48
CA CYS A 338 16.04 -1.53 21.79
C CYS A 338 15.82 -1.91 23.25
N ILE A 339 14.79 -1.34 23.86
CA ILE A 339 14.25 -1.81 25.13
C ILE A 339 12.95 -2.53 24.79
N ASP A 340 12.63 -3.62 25.50
CA ASP A 340 11.35 -4.33 25.34
C ASP A 340 10.19 -3.50 25.91
N GLU A 341 9.89 -2.40 25.22
CA GLU A 341 8.70 -1.58 25.41
C GLU A 341 7.60 -2.04 24.43
N GLU A 342 6.36 -2.11 24.92
CA GLU A 342 5.19 -2.36 24.08
C GLU A 342 4.95 -1.16 23.14
N LEU A 343 4.54 -1.47 21.90
CA LEU A 343 4.29 -0.51 20.81
C LEU A 343 2.93 0.21 20.87
#